data_AF-A0A914UTY8-F1
#
_entry.id   AF-A0A914UTY8-F1
#
_cell.length_a   1.000
_cell.length_b   1.000
_cell.length_c   1.000
_cell.angle_alpha   90.00
_cell.angle_beta   90.00
_cell.angle_gamma   90.00
#
_symmetry.space_group_name_H-M   'P 1'
#
loop_
_entity.id
_entity.type
_entity.pdbx_description
1 polymer ?
#
loop_
_entity_poly.entity_id
_entity_poly.type
_entity_poly.pdbx_seq_one_letter_code
_entity_poly.pdbx_strand_id
1 'polypeptide(L)'
;MIINEFGYKAHGQLYVLIVIILLFFTTATIMICYAINMHRNVPATFLKIERAHTIVAIVLMVPAAILGSYYAGMTVNNDINYMGRGRGGIRGQWIAAAVFEWITIVVLVLDLVAQHTANYPENFTSTKKK
;
A
#
# COMPACT_ATOMS: atom_id res chain seq x y z
N MET A 1 10.54 -16.29 31.56
CA MET A 1 9.84 -16.86 30.40
C MET A 1 10.37 -16.17 29.15
N ILE A 2 11.24 -16.84 28.39
CA ILE A 2 11.89 -16.35 27.16
C ILE A 2 10.85 -16.41 26.03
N ILE A 3 9.74 -15.68 26.17
CA ILE A 3 8.87 -15.37 25.02
C ILE A 3 9.50 -14.15 24.38
N ASN A 4 10.58 -14.47 23.67
CA ASN A 4 11.33 -13.69 22.73
C ASN A 4 10.55 -12.46 22.22
N GLU A 5 10.86 -11.26 22.71
CA GLU A 5 10.31 -9.98 22.20
C GLU A 5 10.49 -9.85 20.67
N PHE A 6 11.44 -10.60 20.14
CA PHE A 6 11.69 -10.80 18.72
C PHE A 6 10.55 -11.51 17.96
N GLY A 7 9.86 -12.47 18.59
CA GLY A 7 8.66 -13.12 18.03
C GLY A 7 7.47 -12.16 17.96
N TYR A 8 7.30 -11.30 18.96
CA TYR A 8 6.28 -10.24 18.96
C TYR A 8 6.56 -9.19 17.87
N LYS A 9 7.84 -8.88 17.60
CA LYS A 9 8.25 -7.96 16.52
C LYS A 9 8.16 -8.58 15.12
N ALA A 10 8.37 -9.90 14.99
CA ALA A 10 8.10 -10.64 13.75
C ALA A 10 6.60 -10.64 13.38
N HIS A 11 5.70 -10.57 14.37
CA HIS A 11 4.25 -10.40 14.11
C HIS A 11 3.90 -9.02 13.52
N GLY A 12 4.65 -7.96 13.82
CA GLY A 12 4.48 -6.67 13.16
C GLY A 12 4.76 -6.73 11.66
N GLN A 13 5.78 -7.52 11.27
CA GLN A 13 6.14 -7.71 9.86
C GLN A 13 5.07 -8.54 9.13
N LEU A 14 4.45 -9.50 9.82
CA LEU A 14 3.31 -10.25 9.30
C LEU A 14 2.10 -9.32 9.01
N TYR A 15 1.82 -8.37 9.90
CA TYR A 15 0.72 -7.41 9.71
C TYR A 15 0.95 -6.54 8.47
N VAL A 16 2.15 -5.96 8.34
CA VAL A 16 2.55 -5.19 7.15
C VAL A 16 2.44 -6.02 5.87
N LEU A 17 2.92 -7.27 5.92
CA LEU A 17 2.83 -8.19 4.79
C LEU A 17 1.37 -8.49 4.40
N ILE A 18 0.47 -8.68 5.36
CA ILE A 18 -0.96 -8.93 5.10
C ILE A 18 -1.60 -7.72 4.40
N VAL A 19 -1.29 -6.49 4.84
CA VAL A 19 -1.76 -5.26 4.20
C VAL A 19 -1.27 -5.18 2.76
N ILE A 20 0.01 -5.41 2.53
CA ILE A 20 0.62 -5.40 1.19
C ILE A 20 -0.02 -6.47 0.29
N ILE A 21 -0.22 -7.69 0.80
CA ILE A 21 -0.85 -8.79 0.05
C ILE A 21 -2.29 -8.46 -0.33
N LEU A 22 -3.07 -7.89 0.59
CA LEU A 22 -4.45 -7.48 0.31
C LEU A 22 -4.50 -6.40 -0.77
N LEU A 23 -3.60 -5.43 -0.72
CA LEU A 23 -3.47 -4.38 -1.75
C LEU A 23 -2.97 -4.93 -3.08
N PHE A 24 -2.10 -5.94 -3.08
CA PHE A 24 -1.64 -6.61 -4.29
C PHE A 24 -2.79 -7.34 -5.00
N PHE A 25 -3.61 -8.12 -4.29
CA PHE A 25 -4.71 -8.86 -4.89
C PHE A 25 -5.81 -7.96 -5.45
N THR A 26 -6.14 -6.89 -4.72
CA THR A 26 -7.12 -5.88 -5.17
C THR A 26 -6.62 -5.12 -6.39
N THR A 27 -5.36 -4.70 -6.42
CA THR A 27 -4.74 -4.06 -7.60
C THR A 27 -4.67 -5.01 -8.80
N ALA A 28 -4.28 -6.28 -8.59
CA ALA A 28 -4.26 -7.29 -9.63
C ALA A 28 -5.66 -7.50 -10.23
N THR A 29 -6.71 -7.50 -9.40
CA THR A 29 -8.10 -7.61 -9.87
C THR A 29 -8.49 -6.41 -10.73
N ILE A 30 -8.16 -5.18 -10.33
CA ILE A 30 -8.39 -3.98 -11.14
C ILE A 30 -7.67 -4.07 -12.49
N MET A 31 -6.40 -4.51 -12.50
CA MET A 31 -5.64 -4.71 -13.75
C MET A 31 -6.25 -5.79 -14.65
N ILE A 32 -6.71 -6.91 -14.08
CA ILE A 32 -7.40 -7.96 -14.84
C ILE A 32 -8.67 -7.40 -15.47
N CYS A 33 -9.49 -6.66 -14.72
CA CYS A 33 -10.69 -6.03 -15.25
C CYS A 33 -10.39 -5.01 -16.36
N TYR A 34 -9.27 -4.28 -16.27
CA TYR A 34 -8.76 -3.46 -17.35
C TYR A 34 -8.41 -4.28 -18.59
N ALA A 35 -7.65 -5.37 -18.42
CA ALA A 35 -7.19 -6.24 -19.49
C ALA A 35 -8.34 -6.91 -20.27
N ILE A 36 -9.41 -7.30 -19.57
CA ILE A 36 -10.63 -7.85 -20.21
C ILE A 36 -11.61 -6.76 -20.68
N ASN A 37 -11.16 -5.50 -20.73
CA ASN A 37 -11.90 -4.38 -21.28
C ASN A 37 -13.22 -4.00 -20.55
N MET A 38 -13.42 -4.47 -19.30
CA MET A 38 -14.64 -4.13 -18.53
C MET A 38 -14.80 -2.62 -18.30
N HIS A 39 -13.69 -1.89 -18.23
CA HIS A 39 -13.67 -0.43 -18.10
C HIS A 39 -14.39 0.30 -19.26
N ARG A 40 -14.49 -0.31 -20.46
CA ARG A 40 -15.22 0.27 -21.60
C ARG A 40 -16.74 0.14 -21.49
N ASN A 41 -17.22 -0.93 -20.84
CA ASN A 41 -18.65 -1.23 -20.75
C ASN A 41 -19.34 -0.41 -19.65
N VAL A 42 -18.64 -0.19 -18.52
CA VAL A 42 -19.17 0.55 -17.36
C VAL A 42 -18.13 1.55 -16.79
N PRO A 43 -17.70 2.55 -17.59
CA PRO A 43 -16.57 3.43 -17.24
C PRO A 43 -16.78 4.21 -15.95
N ALA A 44 -17.99 4.71 -15.71
CA ALA A 44 -18.30 5.49 -14.50
C ALA A 44 -18.26 4.65 -13.22
N THR A 45 -18.72 3.40 -13.27
CA THR A 45 -18.67 2.48 -12.12
C THR A 45 -17.25 2.04 -11.86
N PHE A 46 -16.51 1.75 -12.91
CA PHE A 46 -15.13 1.31 -12.82
C PHE A 46 -14.23 2.37 -12.19
N LEU A 47 -14.35 3.62 -12.64
CA LEU A 47 -13.60 4.75 -12.07
C LEU A 47 -13.93 5.00 -10.59
N LYS A 48 -15.20 4.81 -10.17
CA LYS A 48 -15.58 4.90 -8.75
C LYS A 48 -14.91 3.82 -7.91
N ILE A 49 -14.81 2.60 -8.44
CA ILE A 49 -14.15 1.47 -7.76
C ILE A 49 -12.65 1.74 -7.64
N GLU A 50 -12.01 2.20 -8.71
CA GLU A 50 -10.59 2.57 -8.72
C GLU A 50 -10.30 3.66 -7.70
N ARG A 51 -11.07 4.75 -7.69
CA ARG A 51 -10.93 5.82 -6.71
C ARG A 51 -11.12 5.34 -5.27
N ALA A 52 -12.13 4.50 -5.03
CA ALA A 52 -12.37 3.93 -3.70
C ALA A 52 -11.21 3.03 -3.26
N HIS A 53 -10.67 2.20 -4.16
CA HIS A 53 -9.48 1.39 -3.93
C HIS A 53 -8.28 2.27 -3.59
N THR A 54 -8.01 3.31 -4.37
CA THR A 54 -6.88 4.23 -4.12
C THR A 54 -6.99 4.91 -2.75
N ILE A 55 -8.19 5.34 -2.34
CA ILE A 55 -8.42 5.92 -1.00
C ILE A 55 -8.17 4.88 0.10
N VAL A 56 -8.74 3.68 -0.02
CA VAL A 56 -8.55 2.61 0.97
C VAL A 56 -7.07 2.23 1.07
N ALA A 57 -6.38 2.15 -0.08
CA ALA A 57 -4.96 1.86 -0.13
C ALA A 57 -4.13 2.90 0.62
N ILE A 58 -4.39 4.20 0.42
CA ILE A 58 -3.69 5.26 1.17
C ILE A 58 -3.97 5.14 2.68
N VAL A 59 -5.23 4.94 3.07
CA VAL A 59 -5.62 4.85 4.50
C VAL A 59 -4.94 3.68 5.20
N LEU A 60 -4.76 2.55 4.52
CA LEU A 60 -4.10 1.37 5.10
C LEU A 60 -2.57 1.46 5.03
N MET A 61 -2.02 2.07 3.97
CA MET A 61 -0.58 2.16 3.76
C MET A 61 0.09 3.18 4.66
N VAL A 62 -0.56 4.30 4.99
CA VAL A 62 0.05 5.33 5.86
C VAL A 62 0.42 4.78 7.24
N PRO A 63 -0.47 4.09 7.98
CA PRO A 63 -0.11 3.43 9.23
C PRO A 63 0.97 2.35 9.06
N ALA A 64 0.91 1.57 7.97
CA ALA A 64 1.90 0.53 7.68
C ALA A 64 3.30 1.13 7.47
N ALA A 65 3.41 2.21 6.68
CA ALA A 65 4.65 2.93 6.43
C ALA A 65 5.25 3.56 7.69
N ILE A 66 4.39 4.14 8.55
CA ILE A 66 4.81 4.69 9.85
C ILE A 66 5.33 3.56 10.76
N LEU A 67 4.59 2.46 10.88
CA LEU A 67 5.00 1.31 11.68
C LEU A 67 6.31 0.71 11.15
N GLY A 68 6.45 0.53 9.85
CA GLY A 68 7.67 0.02 9.22
C GLY A 68 8.88 0.90 9.50
N SER A 69 8.71 2.22 9.40
CA SER A 69 9.74 3.21 9.72
C SER A 69 10.13 3.18 11.21
N TYR A 70 9.14 3.07 12.09
CA TYR A 70 9.34 2.98 13.53
C TYR A 70 10.10 1.71 13.95
N TYR A 71 9.68 0.55 13.44
CA TYR A 71 10.35 -0.72 13.72
C TYR A 71 11.75 -0.78 13.13
N ALA A 72 11.98 -0.18 11.95
CA ALA A 72 13.32 -0.01 11.40
C ALA A 72 14.24 0.77 12.35
N GLY A 73 13.76 1.88 12.94
CA GLY A 73 14.52 2.67 13.92
C GLY A 73 14.83 1.91 15.21
N MET A 74 13.87 1.11 15.70
CA MET A 74 14.04 0.32 16.92
C MET A 74 15.11 -0.76 16.84
N THR A 75 15.49 -1.20 15.64
CA THR A 75 16.52 -2.26 15.47
C THR A 75 17.91 -1.84 15.96
N VAL A 76 18.14 -0.54 16.18
CA VAL A 76 19.42 0.01 16.66
C VAL A 76 19.49 0.09 18.19
N ASN A 77 18.36 0.02 18.90
CA ASN A 77 18.31 0.08 20.36
C ASN A 77 18.81 -1.24 20.95
N ASN A 78 19.90 -1.19 21.71
CA ASN A 78 20.53 -2.36 22.33
C ASN A 78 19.68 -2.99 23.45
N ASP A 79 18.81 -2.21 24.10
CA ASP A 79 17.91 -2.71 25.15
C ASP A 79 16.85 -3.65 24.57
N ILE A 80 16.46 -3.42 23.30
CA ILE A 80 15.44 -4.22 22.62
C ILE A 80 16.05 -5.19 21.60
N ASN A 81 17.28 -4.95 21.15
CA ASN A 81 18.05 -5.80 20.26
C ASN A 81 19.18 -6.52 21.03
N TYR A 82 18.85 -7.06 22.20
CA TYR A 82 19.81 -7.69 23.12
C TYR A 82 20.58 -8.87 22.48
N MET A 83 19.98 -9.55 21.50
CA MET A 83 20.59 -10.66 20.75
C MET A 83 21.31 -10.22 19.46
N GLY A 84 21.36 -8.91 19.14
CA GLY A 84 21.97 -8.38 17.92
C GLY A 84 21.25 -8.71 16.60
N ARG A 85 20.28 -9.64 16.62
CA ARG A 85 19.53 -10.14 15.47
C ARG A 85 18.77 -9.06 14.67
N GLY A 86 18.41 -7.95 15.31
CA GLY A 86 17.76 -6.81 14.65
C GLY A 86 18.65 -6.12 13.62
N ARG A 87 19.98 -6.12 13.82
CA ARG A 87 20.96 -5.46 12.94
C ARG A 87 21.40 -6.32 11.74
N GLY A 88 21.35 -7.65 11.86
CA GLY A 88 21.92 -8.58 10.87
C GLY A 88 21.05 -8.86 9.63
N GLY A 89 19.78 -8.48 9.60
CA GLY A 89 18.93 -8.69 8.41
C GLY A 89 17.52 -8.10 8.50
N ILE A 90 16.94 -8.05 9.70
CA ILE A 90 15.56 -7.58 9.89
C ILE A 90 15.42 -6.07 9.67
N ARG A 91 16.41 -5.27 10.08
CA ARG A 91 16.45 -3.83 9.80
C ARG A 91 16.32 -3.54 8.30
N GLY A 92 17.04 -4.27 7.45
CA GLY A 92 16.99 -4.09 6.01
C GLY A 92 15.60 -4.36 5.44
N GLN A 93 14.92 -5.40 5.94
CA GLN A 93 13.55 -5.72 5.54
C GLN A 93 12.55 -4.64 5.93
N TRP A 94 12.64 -4.10 7.15
CA TRP A 94 11.77 -3.00 7.60
C TRP A 94 12.01 -1.70 6.84
N ILE A 95 13.27 -1.35 6.56
CA ILE A 95 13.60 -0.18 5.75
C ILE A 95 13.07 -0.36 4.33
N ALA A 96 13.32 -1.51 3.71
CA ALA A 96 12.85 -1.78 2.36
C ALA A 96 11.32 -1.71 2.28
N ALA A 97 10.60 -2.35 3.20
CA ALA A 97 9.14 -2.30 3.28
C ALA A 97 8.64 -0.86 3.39
N ALA A 98 9.15 -0.09 4.36
CA ALA A 98 8.73 1.30 4.58
C ALA A 98 8.99 2.18 3.35
N VAL A 99 10.15 2.03 2.69
CA VAL A 99 10.46 2.79 1.47
C VAL A 99 9.49 2.46 0.34
N PHE A 100 9.21 1.18 0.11
CA PHE A 100 8.22 0.76 -0.89
C PHE A 100 6.82 1.30 -0.57
N GLU A 101 6.43 1.29 0.69
CA GLU A 101 5.13 1.79 1.12
C GLU A 101 4.99 3.30 0.90
N TRP A 102 6.01 4.08 1.28
CA TRP A 102 6.03 5.53 1.04
C TRP A 102 5.99 5.89 -0.45
N ILE A 103 6.77 5.20 -1.28
CA ILE A 103 6.74 5.39 -2.74
C ILE A 103 5.34 5.09 -3.28
N THR A 104 4.72 3.99 -2.83
CA THR A 104 3.38 3.59 -3.28
C THR A 104 2.33 4.63 -2.87
N ILE A 105 2.40 5.16 -1.65
CA ILE A 105 1.51 6.25 -1.20
C ILE A 105 1.64 7.47 -2.13
N VAL A 106 2.86 7.87 -2.47
CA VAL A 106 3.10 8.99 -3.40
C VAL A 106 2.45 8.73 -4.76
N VAL A 107 2.63 7.52 -5.32
CA VAL A 107 2.02 7.13 -6.60
C VAL A 107 0.50 7.19 -6.52
N LEU A 108 -0.12 6.65 -5.46
CA LEU A 108 -1.57 6.67 -5.26
C LEU A 108 -2.12 8.09 -5.11
N VAL A 109 -1.38 8.98 -4.44
CA VAL A 109 -1.78 10.40 -4.33
C VAL A 109 -1.70 11.09 -5.69
N LEU A 110 -0.64 10.86 -6.46
CA LEU A 110 -0.51 11.41 -7.81
C LEU A 110 -1.62 10.92 -8.73
N ASP A 111 -2.01 9.65 -8.62
CA ASP A 111 -3.15 9.07 -9.34
C ASP A 111 -4.46 9.79 -8.98
N LEU A 112 -4.77 10.01 -7.69
CA LEU A 112 -5.95 10.79 -7.29
C LEU A 112 -5.94 12.22 -7.82
N VAL A 113 -4.78 12.89 -7.80
CA VAL A 113 -4.64 14.24 -8.33
C VAL A 113 -4.85 14.24 -9.85
N ALA A 114 -4.32 13.26 -10.56
CA ALA A 114 -4.53 13.11 -12.01
C ALA A 114 -6.00 12.87 -12.35
N GLN A 115 -6.68 11.98 -11.61
CA GLN A 115 -8.12 11.73 -11.77
C GLN A 115 -8.96 12.99 -11.51
N HIS A 116 -8.60 13.79 -10.50
CA HIS A 116 -9.28 15.06 -10.21
C HIS A 116 -9.03 16.12 -11.29
N THR A 117 -7.79 16.26 -11.75
CA THR A 117 -7.39 17.28 -12.74
C THR A 117 -7.97 16.99 -14.13
N ALA A 118 -8.12 15.71 -14.48
CA ALA A 118 -8.59 15.29 -15.79
C ALA A 118 -10.13 15.35 -15.97
N ASN A 119 -10.90 15.76 -14.96
CA ASN A 119 -12.38 15.79 -14.98
C ASN A 119 -13.01 14.47 -15.50
N TYR A 120 -12.41 13.33 -15.16
CA TYR A 120 -13.01 12.03 -15.44
C TYR A 120 -14.12 11.72 -14.42
N PRO A 121 -15.32 11.27 -14.83
CA PRO A 121 -15.69 10.73 -16.13
C PRO A 121 -16.45 11.69 -17.07
N GLU A 122 -16.63 12.97 -16.71
CA GLU A 122 -17.54 13.89 -17.41
C GLU A 122 -17.23 14.03 -18.91
N ASN A 123 -15.94 13.96 -19.26
CA ASN A 123 -15.45 14.01 -20.63
C ASN A 123 -15.79 12.78 -21.51
N PHE A 124 -16.05 11.60 -20.92
CA PHE A 124 -16.45 10.40 -21.67
C PHE A 124 -17.96 10.31 -21.89
N THR A 125 -18.76 10.96 -21.04
CA THR A 125 -20.22 11.01 -21.18
C THR A 125 -20.70 12.07 -22.17
N SER A 126 -19.95 13.17 -22.36
CA SER A 126 -20.39 14.25 -23.26
C SER A 126 -20.19 13.93 -24.76
N THR A 127 -19.29 13.00 -25.09
CA THR A 127 -18.98 12.63 -26.49
C THR A 127 -19.96 11.63 -27.11
N LYS A 128 -20.94 11.10 -26.36
CA LYS A 128 -22.02 10.24 -26.89
C LYS A 128 -23.33 10.97 -27.21
N LYS A 129 -23.35 12.30 -27.16
CA LYS A 129 -24.48 13.12 -27.64
C LYS A 129 -24.07 13.97 -28.85
N LYS A 130 -23.79 13.33 -29.98
CA LYS A 130 -23.96 13.92 -31.31
C LYS A 130 -24.38 12.84 -32.28
#